data_AF-A0A293N5B6-F1
#
_entry.id   AF-A0A293N5B6-F1
#
_cell.length_a   1.000
_cell.length_b   1.000
_cell.length_c   1.000
_cell.angle_alpha   90.00
_cell.angle_beta   90.00
_cell.angle_gamma   90.00
#
_symmetry.space_group_name_H-M   'P 1'
#
loop_
_entity.id
_entity.type
_entity.pdbx_description
1 polymer ?
#
loop_
_entity_poly.entity_id
_entity_poly.type
_entity_poly.pdbx_seq_one_letter_code
_entity_poly.pdbx_strand_id
1 'polypeptide(L)'
;MSDEAEARLVMTGPMANVISTLSQLMGFRYSVTSPQDLQWGMALPNGSWTGMVGMLHSNVKHKHEVLPPKIYGWMKTIQVLMKHGHNTIHETVAPPR
;
A
#
# COMPACT_ATOMS: atom_id res chain seq x y z
N MET A 1 -1.20 -11.39 39.21
CA MET A 1 -2.36 -10.50 39.07
C MET A 1 -1.88 -9.17 38.53
N SER A 2 -1.98 -9.00 37.22
CA SER A 2 -2.01 -7.70 36.55
C SER A 2 -2.70 -7.94 35.21
N ASP A 3 -4.03 -7.95 35.24
CA ASP A 3 -4.83 -7.88 34.02
C ASP A 3 -4.66 -6.46 33.47
N GLU A 4 -3.64 -6.27 32.64
CA GLU A 4 -3.54 -5.09 31.78
C GLU A 4 -4.72 -5.19 30.80
N ALA A 5 -5.85 -4.62 31.20
CA ALA A 5 -6.99 -4.44 30.33
C ALA A 5 -6.50 -3.68 29.11
N GLU A 6 -6.31 -4.41 28.00
CA GLU A 6 -5.92 -3.87 26.71
C GLU A 6 -6.87 -2.73 26.37
N ALA A 7 -6.41 -1.50 26.54
CA ALA A 7 -7.23 -0.32 26.40
C ALA A 7 -7.65 -0.22 24.93
N ARG A 8 -8.83 -0.76 24.62
CA ARG A 8 -9.39 -0.66 23.28
C ARG A 8 -9.79 0.78 23.04
N LEU A 9 -9.07 1.43 22.14
CA LEU A 9 -9.46 2.73 21.63
C LEU A 9 -10.82 2.60 20.93
N VAL A 10 -11.85 3.14 21.57
CA VAL A 10 -13.19 3.26 20.99
C VAL A 10 -13.29 4.64 20.35
N MET A 11 -13.43 4.66 19.02
CA MET A 11 -13.68 5.90 18.29
C MET A 11 -15.19 6.15 18.23
N THR A 12 -15.63 7.32 18.68
CA THR A 12 -17.04 7.76 18.65
C THR A 12 -17.20 9.06 17.88
N GLY A 13 -18.40 9.34 17.38
CA GLY A 13 -18.74 10.59 16.68
C GLY A 13 -18.98 10.41 15.18
N PRO A 14 -19.24 11.50 14.43
CA PRO A 14 -19.64 11.43 13.03
C PRO A 14 -18.66 10.65 12.15
N MET A 15 -17.35 10.84 12.36
CA MET A 15 -16.31 10.12 11.61
C MET A 15 -16.26 8.62 11.93
N ALA A 16 -16.61 8.22 13.16
CA ALA A 16 -16.73 6.82 13.52
C ALA A 16 -17.86 6.14 12.75
N ASN A 17 -18.98 6.84 12.57
CA ASN A 17 -20.10 6.34 11.78
C ASN A 17 -19.71 6.15 10.31
N VAL A 18 -18.96 7.10 9.73
CA VAL A 18 -18.47 6.99 8.35
C VAL A 18 -17.61 5.73 8.17
N ILE A 19 -16.59 5.53 9.00
CA ILE A 19 -15.72 4.36 8.84
C ILE A 19 -16.44 3.04 9.15
N SER A 20 -17.37 3.04 10.10
CA SER A 20 -18.20 1.88 10.41
C SER A 20 -19.05 1.48 9.20
N THR A 21 -19.73 2.44 8.59
CA THR A 21 -20.52 2.21 7.36
C THR A 21 -19.65 1.73 6.21
N LEU A 22 -18.49 2.37 5.96
CA LEU A 22 -17.57 1.92 4.92
C LEU A 22 -17.08 0.49 5.16
N SER A 23 -16.77 0.14 6.41
CA SER A 23 -16.31 -1.21 6.78
C SER A 23 -17.36 -2.28 6.51
N GLN A 24 -18.63 -1.97 6.76
CA GLN A 24 -19.75 -2.89 6.51
C GLN A 24 -20.02 -3.03 5.00
N LEU A 25 -19.99 -1.92 4.25
CA LEU A 25 -20.27 -1.93 2.82
C LEU A 25 -19.16 -2.59 1.99
N MET A 26 -17.90 -2.35 2.36
CA MET A 26 -16.74 -2.86 1.59
C MET A 26 -16.14 -4.13 2.21
N GLY A 27 -16.63 -4.58 3.36
CA GLY A 27 -16.23 -5.82 4.01
C GLY A 27 -14.80 -5.83 4.56
N PHE A 28 -14.23 -4.67 4.93
CA PHE A 28 -12.90 -4.61 5.55
C PHE A 28 -12.98 -4.54 7.08
N ARG A 29 -11.93 -5.00 7.75
CA ARG A 29 -11.75 -4.86 9.19
C ARG A 29 -10.72 -3.76 9.46
N TYR A 30 -10.89 -3.02 10.54
CA TYR A 30 -9.96 -1.99 10.96
C TYR A 30 -9.69 -2.04 12.47
N SER A 31 -8.55 -1.48 12.87
CA SER A 31 -8.19 -1.21 14.25
C SER A 31 -7.86 0.27 14.37
N VAL A 32 -8.21 0.89 15.50
CA VAL A 32 -7.91 2.29 15.76
C VAL A 32 -6.61 2.37 16.57
N THR A 33 -5.68 3.18 16.10
CA THR A 33 -4.40 3.46 16.78
C THR A 33 -4.16 4.95 16.82
N SER A 34 -3.65 5.48 17.93
CA SER A 34 -3.23 6.87 18.06
C SER A 34 -1.71 7.01 17.86
N PRO A 35 -1.22 8.12 17.30
CA PRO A 35 0.21 8.39 17.29
C PRO A 35 0.72 8.65 18.72
N GLN A 36 1.99 8.34 18.98
CA GLN A 36 2.59 8.52 20.30
C GLN A 36 2.61 9.99 20.75
N ASP A 37 2.79 10.91 19.81
CA ASP A 37 2.86 12.35 20.06
C ASP A 37 1.47 13.04 20.07
N LEU A 38 0.39 12.30 19.76
CA LEU A 38 -0.98 12.83 19.60
C LEU A 38 -1.10 13.98 18.58
N GLN A 39 -0.12 14.12 17.68
CA GLN A 39 -0.10 15.16 16.66
C GLN A 39 -0.41 14.61 15.26
N TRP A 40 -0.84 15.50 14.37
CA TRP A 40 -0.97 15.19 12.95
C TRP A 40 0.39 14.84 12.33
N GLY A 41 1.39 15.68 12.57
CA GLY A 41 2.74 15.49 12.07
C GLY A 41 3.35 16.75 11.48
N MET A 42 4.68 16.78 11.45
CA MET A 42 5.48 17.85 10.83
C MET A 42 6.53 17.23 9.90
N ALA A 43 6.79 17.91 8.78
CA ALA A 43 7.86 17.54 7.86
C ALA A 43 9.23 17.80 8.52
N LEU A 44 10.10 16.80 8.48
CA LEU A 44 11.47 16.92 8.96
C LEU A 44 12.43 17.19 7.78
N PRO A 45 13.58 17.86 8.02
CA PRO A 45 14.54 18.18 6.96
C PRO A 45 15.08 16.97 6.19
N ASN A 46 15.06 15.79 6.83
CA ASN A 46 15.47 14.52 6.21
C ASN A 46 14.38 13.90 5.30
N GLY A 47 13.29 14.62 5.02
CA GLY A 47 12.17 14.16 4.19
C GLY A 47 11.25 13.14 4.87
N SER A 48 11.42 12.89 6.18
CA SER A 48 10.48 12.10 6.97
C SER A 48 9.43 12.98 7.65
N TRP A 49 8.45 12.35 8.30
CA TRP A 49 7.33 13.03 8.95
C TRP A 49 7.13 12.47 10.36
N THR A 50 6.68 13.30 11.30
CA THR A 50 6.24 12.89 12.65
C THR A 50 4.72 12.64 12.69
N GLY A 51 4.17 12.30 13.86
CA GLY A 51 2.73 12.13 14.06
C GLY A 51 2.04 11.07 13.20
N MET A 52 0.73 11.22 13.03
CA MET A 52 -0.09 10.34 12.18
C MET A 52 0.41 10.27 10.73
N VAL A 53 0.87 11.40 10.18
CA VAL A 53 1.43 11.45 8.82
C VAL A 53 2.71 10.62 8.74
N GLY A 54 3.57 10.69 9.75
CA GLY A 54 4.76 9.87 9.88
C GLY A 54 4.49 8.37 9.93
N MET A 55 3.47 7.97 10.69
CA MET A 55 3.03 6.57 10.75
C MET A 55 2.54 6.06 9.39
N LEU A 56 1.77 6.87 8.65
CA LEU A 56 1.31 6.51 7.31
C LEU A 56 2.49 6.41 6.33
N HIS A 57 3.37 7.42 6.32
CA HIS A 57 4.53 7.47 5.44
C HIS A 57 5.46 6.25 5.63
N SER A 58 5.67 5.84 6.88
CA SER A 58 6.51 4.68 7.22
C SER A 58 5.87 3.35 6.78
N ASN A 59 4.56 3.19 6.97
CA ASN A 59 3.82 2.00 6.53
C ASN A 59 3.85 1.82 5.00
N VAL A 60 3.77 2.91 4.25
CA VAL A 60 3.87 2.87 2.78
C VAL A 60 5.25 2.38 2.35
N LYS A 61 6.33 2.88 2.98
CA LYS A 61 7.71 2.42 2.67
C LYS A 61 7.86 0.92 2.90
N HIS A 62 7.35 0.41 4.02
CA HIS A 62 7.47 -1.01 4.35
C HIS A 62 6.74 -1.92 3.34
N LYS A 63 5.59 -1.50 2.79
CA LYS A 63 4.86 -2.29 1.77
C LYS A 63 5.57 -2.32 0.41
N HIS A 64 6.31 -1.28 0.05
CA HIS A 64 7.09 -1.26 -1.20
C HIS A 64 8.37 -2.10 -1.14
N GLU A 65 8.92 -2.31 0.05
CA GLU A 65 10.14 -3.12 0.25
C GLU A 65 9.87 -4.64 0.17
N VAL A 66 8.63 -5.08 0.37
CA VAL A 66 8.24 -6.50 0.45
C VAL A 66 7.82 -7.11 -0.90
N LEU A 67 7.77 -6.34 -2.00
CA LEU A 67 7.49 -6.91 -3.33
C LEU A 67 8.76 -7.54 -3.93
N PRO A 68 8.77 -8.85 -4.25
CA PRO A 68 9.93 -9.46 -4.87
C PRO A 68 10.19 -8.85 -6.26
N PRO A 69 11.46 -8.67 -6.67
CA PRO A 69 11.85 -8.06 -7.94
C PRO A 69 11.65 -9.00 -9.14
N LYS A 70 10.48 -9.66 -9.25
CA LYS A 70 10.23 -10.69 -10.28
C LYS A 70 9.34 -10.25 -11.44
N ILE A 71 9.04 -8.96 -11.59
CA ILE A 71 8.18 -8.46 -12.68
C ILE A 71 8.97 -7.63 -13.72
N TYR A 72 10.24 -7.30 -13.47
CA TYR A 72 11.02 -6.43 -14.38
C TYR A 72 11.61 -7.13 -15.61
N GLY A 73 11.43 -8.45 -15.75
CA GLY A 73 11.96 -9.22 -16.89
C GLY A 73 11.25 -8.92 -18.21
N TRP A 74 9.91 -8.97 -18.21
CA TRP A 74 9.11 -8.78 -19.42
C TRP A 74 8.97 -7.31 -19.82
N MET A 75 9.06 -6.37 -18.87
CA MET A 75 9.02 -4.93 -19.17
C MET A 75 10.26 -4.47 -19.96
N LYS A 76 11.45 -5.04 -19.68
CA LYS A 76 12.67 -4.74 -20.47
C LYS A 76 12.59 -5.29 -21.89
N THR A 77 12.02 -6.48 -22.08
CA THR A 77 11.82 -7.06 -23.42
C THR A 77 10.85 -6.25 -24.26
N ILE A 78 9.73 -5.77 -23.68
CA ILE A 78 8.78 -4.89 -24.39
C ILE A 78 9.41 -3.54 -24.73
N GLN A 79 10.26 -2.99 -23.87
CA GLN A 79 10.96 -1.73 -24.15
C GLN A 79 12.00 -1.86 -25.27
N VAL A 80 12.64 -3.03 -25.43
CA VAL A 80 13.51 -3.32 -26.58
C VAL A 80 12.68 -3.47 -27.86
N LEU A 81 11.53 -4.15 -27.78
CA LEU A 81 10.59 -4.33 -28.91
C LEU A 81 10.03 -2.99 -29.42
N MET A 82 9.65 -2.09 -28.50
CA MET A 82 9.11 -0.77 -28.86
C MET A 82 10.19 0.20 -29.40
N LYS A 83 11.48 -0.10 -29.22
CA LYS A 83 12.58 0.71 -29.76
C LYS A 83 13.08 0.27 -31.14
N HIS A 84 12.73 -0.95 -31.60
CA HIS A 84 13.22 -1.49 -32.88
C HIS A 84 12.11 -1.93 -33.85
N GLY A 85 10.84 -1.67 -33.57
CA GLY A 85 9.71 -2.15 -34.37
C GLY A 85 9.33 -1.28 -35.58
N HIS A 86 10.15 -1.27 -36.63
CA HIS A 86 9.65 -1.16 -38.01
C HIS A 86 9.93 -2.49 -38.71
N ASN A 87 8.87 -3.23 -39.09
CA ASN A 87 8.86 -4.54 -39.77
C ASN A 87 9.41 -5.71 -38.92
N THR A 88 8.82 -6.90 -38.83
CA THR A 88 8.03 -7.69 -39.79
C THR A 88 7.28 -8.75 -38.99
N ILE A 89 6.00 -9.00 -39.28
CA ILE A 89 5.24 -10.14 -38.72
C ILE A 89 5.56 -11.39 -39.53
N HIS A 90 6.22 -12.38 -38.92
CA HIS A 90 6.23 -13.76 -39.43
C HIS A 90 5.26 -14.60 -38.58
N GLU A 91 4.13 -14.90 -39.20
CA GLU A 91 3.11 -15.82 -38.72
C GLU A 91 3.73 -17.23 -38.57
N THR A 92 3.73 -17.79 -37.36
CA THR A 92 4.19 -19.16 -37.12
C THR A 92 2.96 -20.04 -36.86
N VAL A 93 2.59 -20.81 -37.89
CA VAL A 93 1.58 -21.86 -37.82
C VAL A 93 2.10 -23.00 -36.93
N ALA A 94 1.28 -23.44 -35.98
CA ALA A 94 1.59 -24.58 -35.10
C ALA A 94 1.37 -25.93 -35.81
N PRO A 95 2.18 -26.97 -35.54
CA PRO A 95 1.99 -28.29 -36.15
C PRO A 95 0.85 -29.09 -35.46
N PRO A 96 0.11 -29.95 -36.20
CA PRO A 96 -0.94 -30.79 -35.63
C PRO A 96 -0.34 -32.01 -34.90
N ARG A 97 -1.15 -32.59 -33.99
CA ARG A 97 -0.82 -33.83 -33.27
C ARG A 97 -0.75 -35.05 -34.19
#